data_AF-A0A957P858-F1
#
_entry.id   AF-A0A957P858-F1
#
_cell.length_a   1.000
_cell.length_b   1.000
_cell.length_c   1.000
_cell.angle_alpha   90.00
_cell.angle_beta   90.00
_cell.angle_gamma   90.00
#
_symmetry.space_group_name_H-M   'P 1'
#
loop_
_entity.id
_entity.type
_entity.pdbx_description
1 polymer ?
#
loop_
_entity_poly.entity_id
_entity_poly.type
_entity_poly.pdbx_seq_one_letter_code
_entity_poly.pdbx_strand_id
1 'polypeptide(L)'
;LNVSTGSQVSLVTPTFQPGVYETRPYFDDQFLNTFVKIPAGRALDVLVNLLSELARLNGAAVDEPWPLIEAAASAVADTDLQINLAFFDSISGTEGSIHHIREDNFSVGHLFRAAFQNMAANYNLYAQRLSPDKQWRNLVFSGGLAQKLPLLRQIILAQLPGDYRLCASTEDTLLGLLSLALFCSGKANSVSEATGVVQRSVESRLAPGKPRAD
;
A
#
# COMPACT_ATOMS: atom_id res chain seq x y z
N LEU A 1 -3.39 5.21 -2.02
CA LEU A 1 -2.93 3.81 -2.19
C LEU A 1 -3.23 3.05 -0.91
N ASN A 2 -4.13 2.08 -0.97
CA ASN A 2 -4.34 1.14 0.15
C ASN A 2 -3.64 -0.17 -0.22
N VAL A 3 -2.62 -0.55 0.56
CA VAL A 3 -1.79 -1.73 0.30
C VAL A 3 -1.76 -2.64 1.52
N SER A 4 -2.45 -3.77 1.40
CA SER A 4 -2.57 -4.80 2.43
C SER A 4 -2.53 -6.19 1.76
N THR A 5 -3.41 -7.12 2.12
CA THR A 5 -3.56 -8.44 1.47
C THR A 5 -3.78 -8.32 -0.04
N GLY A 6 -4.70 -7.46 -0.45
CA GLY A 6 -4.79 -6.93 -1.81
C GLY A 6 -4.46 -5.44 -1.80
N SER A 7 -4.49 -4.81 -2.96
CA SER A 7 -4.28 -3.37 -3.04
C SER A 7 -5.25 -2.66 -3.96
N GLN A 8 -5.33 -1.36 -3.72
CA GLN A 8 -6.25 -0.45 -4.35
C GLN A 8 -5.56 0.88 -4.65
N VAL A 9 -5.76 1.37 -5.87
CA VAL A 9 -5.36 2.71 -6.31
C VAL A 9 -6.65 3.51 -6.48
N SER A 10 -6.73 4.66 -5.81
CA SER A 10 -7.92 5.51 -5.88
C SER A 10 -7.57 6.98 -5.97
N LEU A 11 -8.47 7.72 -6.60
CA LEU A 11 -8.42 9.16 -6.73
C LEU A 11 -9.74 9.75 -6.27
N VAL A 12 -9.68 10.74 -5.38
CA VAL A 12 -10.85 11.50 -4.96
C VAL A 12 -11.10 12.60 -6.00
N THR A 13 -12.33 12.71 -6.49
CA THR A 13 -12.74 13.71 -7.48
C THR A 13 -13.95 14.51 -6.98
N PRO A 14 -14.06 15.81 -7.32
CA PRO A 14 -15.19 16.63 -6.92
C PRO A 14 -16.44 16.38 -7.77
N THR A 15 -16.31 15.71 -8.91
CA THR A 15 -17.40 15.43 -9.83
C THR A 15 -17.41 13.95 -10.22
N PHE A 16 -18.61 13.45 -10.49
CA PHE A 16 -18.80 12.11 -11.03
C PHE A 16 -18.19 12.03 -12.42
N GLN A 17 -17.22 11.14 -12.59
CA GLN A 17 -16.52 10.91 -13.85
C GLN A 17 -16.46 9.40 -14.09
N PRO A 18 -17.36 8.83 -14.91
CA PRO A 18 -17.32 7.41 -15.21
C PRO A 18 -16.12 7.08 -16.11
N GLY A 19 -15.58 5.87 -15.96
CA GLY A 19 -14.44 5.41 -16.75
C GLY A 19 -14.27 3.90 -16.69
N VAL A 20 -13.08 3.43 -17.05
CA VAL A 20 -12.70 2.00 -17.01
C VAL A 20 -12.39 1.50 -15.58
N TYR A 21 -12.83 2.25 -14.57
CA TYR A 21 -12.62 2.02 -13.14
C TYR A 21 -13.96 2.05 -12.41
N GLU A 22 -13.99 1.56 -11.17
CA GLU A 22 -15.17 1.69 -10.33
C GLU A 22 -15.27 3.12 -9.80
N THR A 23 -16.45 3.73 -9.89
CA THR A 23 -16.73 5.03 -9.26
C THR A 23 -17.67 4.82 -8.08
N ARG A 24 -17.30 5.33 -6.91
CA ARG A 24 -18.07 5.18 -5.67
C ARG A 24 -18.41 6.54 -5.08
N PRO A 25 -19.59 6.75 -4.47
CA PRO A 25 -19.83 7.92 -3.64
C PRO A 25 -18.75 8.03 -2.56
N TYR A 26 -18.26 9.24 -2.34
CA TYR A 26 -17.32 9.56 -1.28
C TYR A 26 -17.90 10.67 -0.40
N PHE A 27 -17.22 10.99 0.69
CA PHE A 27 -17.72 11.95 1.66
C PHE A 27 -17.72 13.38 1.11
N ASP A 28 -18.52 14.25 1.73
CA ASP A 28 -18.58 15.68 1.43
C ASP A 28 -18.83 15.99 -0.06
N ASP A 29 -19.82 15.31 -0.66
CA ASP A 29 -20.24 15.42 -2.06
C ASP A 29 -19.16 15.10 -3.10
N GLN A 30 -18.14 14.32 -2.70
CA GLN A 30 -17.08 13.86 -3.58
C GLN A 30 -17.34 12.45 -4.13
N PHE A 31 -16.47 12.02 -5.03
CA PHE A 31 -16.44 10.68 -5.60
C PHE A 31 -15.07 10.05 -5.44
N LEU A 32 -15.03 8.72 -5.43
CA LEU A 32 -13.81 7.94 -5.39
C LEU A 32 -13.74 7.04 -6.62
N ASN A 33 -12.84 7.37 -7.53
CA ASN A 33 -12.52 6.57 -8.71
C ASN A 33 -11.44 5.56 -8.34
N THR A 34 -11.66 4.28 -8.58
CA THR A 34 -10.81 3.25 -8.00
C THR A 34 -10.59 2.02 -8.88
N PHE A 35 -9.35 1.54 -8.86
CA PHE A 35 -8.98 0.21 -9.29
C PHE A 35 -8.69 -0.65 -8.06
N VAL A 36 -9.31 -1.82 -8.01
CA VAL A 36 -9.18 -2.79 -6.92
C VAL A 36 -8.59 -4.09 -7.44
N LYS A 37 -8.33 -5.04 -6.53
CA LYS A 37 -7.74 -6.36 -6.85
C LYS A 37 -6.38 -6.24 -7.54
N ILE A 38 -5.57 -5.24 -7.19
CA ILE A 38 -4.18 -5.17 -7.63
C ILE A 38 -3.36 -6.09 -6.71
N PRO A 39 -2.52 -7.00 -7.24
CA PRO A 39 -1.70 -7.90 -6.42
C PRO A 39 -0.85 -7.15 -5.38
N ALA A 40 -0.80 -7.68 -4.16
CA ALA A 40 -0.02 -7.12 -3.05
C ALA A 40 0.36 -8.23 -2.05
N GLY A 41 0.03 -8.07 -0.76
CA GLY A 41 0.47 -8.97 0.31
C GLY A 41 0.21 -10.44 0.04
N ARG A 42 -0.99 -10.81 -0.44
CA ARG A 42 -1.33 -12.21 -0.76
C ARG A 42 -0.43 -12.80 -1.84
N ALA A 43 -0.03 -12.01 -2.83
CA ALA A 43 0.89 -12.47 -3.88
C ALA A 43 2.31 -12.62 -3.34
N LEU A 44 2.76 -11.70 -2.48
CA LEU A 44 4.04 -11.82 -1.80
C LEU A 44 4.07 -13.04 -0.86
N ASP A 45 2.97 -13.36 -0.17
CA ASP A 45 2.86 -14.53 0.70
C ASP A 45 3.12 -15.84 -0.06
N VAL A 46 2.78 -15.92 -1.36
CA VAL A 46 3.13 -17.08 -2.20
C VAL A 46 4.64 -17.27 -2.26
N LEU A 47 5.39 -16.18 -2.44
CA LEU A 47 6.86 -16.21 -2.48
C LEU A 47 7.44 -16.56 -1.11
N VAL A 48 6.92 -15.95 -0.03
CA VAL A 48 7.33 -16.27 1.35
C VAL A 48 7.11 -17.75 1.65
N ASN A 49 5.96 -18.29 1.25
CA ASN A 49 5.61 -19.68 1.47
C ASN A 49 6.55 -20.64 0.73
N LEU A 50 6.90 -20.35 -0.51
CA LEU A 50 7.89 -21.11 -1.29
C LEU A 50 9.26 -21.07 -0.61
N LEU A 51 9.76 -19.89 -0.28
CA LEU A 51 11.10 -19.72 0.31
C LEU A 51 11.24 -20.36 1.69
N SER A 52 10.13 -20.44 2.43
CA SER A 52 10.10 -21.05 3.77
C SER A 52 9.79 -22.55 3.74
N GLU A 53 9.51 -23.14 2.56
CA GLU A 53 9.05 -24.51 2.44
C GLU A 53 10.07 -25.55 2.91
N LEU A 54 11.33 -25.43 2.46
CA LEU A 54 12.39 -26.36 2.84
C LEU A 54 12.72 -26.30 4.34
N ALA A 55 12.65 -25.12 4.96
CA ALA A 55 12.83 -24.97 6.39
C ALA A 55 11.76 -25.75 7.16
N ARG A 56 10.49 -25.58 6.78
CA ARG A 56 9.35 -26.30 7.37
C ARG A 56 9.50 -27.81 7.22
N LEU A 57 9.89 -28.29 6.04
CA LEU A 57 10.11 -29.72 5.79
C LEU A 57 11.24 -30.31 6.67
N ASN A 58 12.19 -29.49 7.09
CA ASN A 58 13.27 -29.87 8.01
C ASN A 58 12.93 -29.61 9.50
N GLY A 59 11.68 -29.30 9.83
CA GLY A 59 11.25 -29.03 11.20
C GLY A 59 11.73 -27.69 11.76
N ALA A 60 12.24 -26.79 10.92
CA ALA A 60 12.60 -25.42 11.28
C ALA A 60 11.46 -24.45 10.91
N ALA A 61 11.34 -23.36 11.66
CA ALA A 61 10.40 -22.28 11.37
C ALA A 61 11.15 -21.00 10.98
N VAL A 62 10.53 -20.22 10.09
CA VAL A 62 10.93 -18.82 9.84
C VAL A 62 9.84 -17.96 10.48
N ASP A 63 10.03 -17.60 11.75
CA ASP A 63 8.97 -16.98 12.56
C ASP A 63 8.57 -15.58 12.05
N GLU A 64 9.56 -14.76 11.71
CA GLU A 64 9.35 -13.40 11.20
C GLU A 64 10.11 -13.19 9.87
N PRO A 65 9.54 -13.61 8.73
CA PRO A 65 10.22 -13.51 7.45
C PRO A 65 10.35 -12.06 6.95
N TRP A 66 9.40 -11.18 7.31
CA TRP A 66 9.32 -9.82 6.75
C TRP A 66 10.50 -8.90 7.08
N PRO A 67 11.01 -8.82 8.33
CA PRO A 67 12.22 -8.05 8.62
C PRO A 67 13.45 -8.56 7.85
N LEU A 68 13.59 -9.88 7.69
CA LEU A 68 14.68 -10.50 6.94
C LEU A 68 14.59 -10.18 5.45
N ILE A 69 13.38 -10.27 4.89
CA ILE A 69 13.09 -9.93 3.49
C ILE A 69 13.38 -8.46 3.23
N GLU A 70 12.91 -7.55 4.09
CA GLU A 70 13.13 -6.12 3.94
C GLU A 70 14.61 -5.77 3.98
N ALA A 71 15.36 -6.38 4.91
CA ALA A 71 16.82 -6.20 4.99
C ALA A 71 17.52 -6.72 3.72
N ALA A 72 17.16 -7.92 3.25
CA ALA A 72 17.75 -8.52 2.05
C ALA A 72 17.44 -7.71 0.79
N ALA A 73 16.20 -7.25 0.62
CA ALA A 73 15.78 -6.43 -0.51
C ALA A 73 16.40 -5.02 -0.48
N SER A 74 16.61 -4.46 0.71
CA SER A 74 17.26 -3.16 0.88
C SER A 74 18.76 -3.21 0.56
N ALA A 75 19.41 -4.36 0.77
CA ALA A 75 20.81 -4.58 0.39
C ALA A 75 21.01 -4.66 -1.14
N VAL A 76 19.95 -4.91 -1.91
CA VAL A 76 19.96 -4.92 -3.37
C VAL A 76 19.56 -3.54 -3.89
N ALA A 77 20.52 -2.81 -4.46
CA ALA A 77 20.28 -1.46 -4.98
C ALA A 77 19.37 -1.46 -6.21
N ASP A 78 19.52 -2.43 -7.11
CA ASP A 78 18.65 -2.65 -8.25
C ASP A 78 18.75 -4.11 -8.73
N THR A 79 17.83 -4.54 -9.58
CA THR A 79 17.79 -5.91 -10.13
C THR A 79 17.25 -5.90 -11.56
N ASP A 80 17.80 -6.75 -12.44
CA ASP A 80 17.24 -7.01 -13.77
C ASP A 80 16.22 -8.16 -13.75
N LEU A 81 16.06 -8.84 -12.61
CA LEU A 81 15.03 -9.86 -12.41
C LEU A 81 13.64 -9.22 -12.58
N GLN A 82 12.80 -9.83 -13.41
CA GLN A 82 11.44 -9.35 -13.63
C GLN A 82 10.45 -10.34 -13.05
N ILE A 83 9.45 -9.84 -12.34
CA ILE A 83 8.37 -10.65 -11.81
C ILE A 83 7.02 -10.03 -12.17
N ASN A 84 6.06 -10.89 -12.49
CA ASN A 84 4.66 -10.54 -12.57
C ASN A 84 3.93 -11.22 -11.42
N LEU A 85 3.36 -10.42 -10.51
CA LEU A 85 2.67 -10.90 -9.31
C LEU A 85 1.21 -11.30 -9.52
N ALA A 86 0.73 -11.38 -10.77
CA ALA A 86 -0.63 -11.83 -11.10
C ALA A 86 -0.83 -13.36 -10.88
N PHE A 87 -0.42 -13.89 -9.73
CA PHE A 87 -0.60 -15.29 -9.31
C PHE A 87 -2.07 -15.69 -9.09
N PHE A 88 -2.97 -14.71 -9.06
CA PHE A 88 -4.41 -14.88 -8.92
C PHE A 88 -5.12 -14.00 -9.94
N ASP A 89 -6.36 -14.33 -10.28
CA ASP A 89 -7.21 -13.48 -11.13
C ASP A 89 -7.30 -12.07 -10.54
N SER A 90 -6.85 -11.09 -11.33
CA SER A 90 -6.63 -9.72 -10.91
C SER A 90 -6.79 -8.78 -12.10
N ILE A 91 -6.93 -7.49 -11.81
CA ILE A 91 -6.94 -6.48 -12.87
C ILE A 91 -5.58 -6.36 -13.59
N SER A 92 -4.53 -6.92 -13.00
CA SER A 92 -3.16 -6.91 -13.54
C SER A 92 -2.85 -8.16 -14.37
N GLY A 93 -3.82 -9.06 -14.56
CA GLY A 93 -3.69 -10.29 -15.31
C GLY A 93 -4.11 -11.52 -14.50
N THR A 94 -4.01 -12.68 -15.13
CA THR A 94 -4.44 -13.97 -14.59
C THR A 94 -3.29 -14.95 -14.39
N GLU A 95 -2.08 -14.59 -14.82
CA GLU A 95 -0.89 -15.44 -14.79
C GLU A 95 0.31 -14.64 -14.29
N GLY A 96 1.03 -15.19 -13.31
CA GLY A 96 2.28 -14.64 -12.83
C GLY A 96 3.49 -15.37 -13.42
N SER A 97 4.63 -14.70 -13.40
CA SER A 97 5.87 -15.20 -14.00
C SER A 97 7.10 -14.60 -13.36
N ILE A 98 8.24 -15.26 -13.52
CA ILE A 98 9.56 -14.72 -13.20
C ILE A 98 10.42 -14.88 -14.44
N HIS A 99 11.02 -13.79 -14.91
CA HIS A 99 11.87 -13.74 -16.09
C HIS A 99 13.25 -13.19 -15.73
N HIS A 100 14.19 -13.38 -16.65
CA HIS A 100 15.58 -12.90 -16.51
C HIS A 100 16.33 -13.52 -15.31
N ILE A 101 16.03 -14.78 -14.97
CA ILE A 101 16.76 -15.53 -13.94
C ILE A 101 18.20 -15.79 -14.42
N ARG A 102 19.17 -15.48 -13.56
CA ARG A 102 20.61 -15.74 -13.69
C ARG A 102 21.13 -16.31 -12.37
N GLU A 103 22.35 -16.84 -12.39
CA GLU A 103 22.99 -17.46 -11.22
C GLU A 103 23.17 -16.48 -10.06
N ASP A 104 23.46 -15.21 -10.35
CA ASP A 104 23.80 -14.17 -9.38
C ASP A 104 22.61 -13.31 -8.92
N ASN A 105 21.49 -13.34 -9.63
CA ASN A 105 20.34 -12.45 -9.40
C ASN A 105 19.08 -13.14 -8.84
N PHE A 106 19.13 -14.45 -8.55
CA PHE A 106 17.96 -15.19 -8.06
C PHE A 106 18.05 -15.50 -6.56
N SER A 107 18.10 -14.44 -5.76
CA SER A 107 18.10 -14.48 -4.29
C SER A 107 16.86 -13.82 -3.71
N VAL A 108 16.60 -14.01 -2.40
CA VAL A 108 15.47 -13.37 -1.68
C VAL A 108 15.47 -11.86 -1.89
N GLY A 109 16.66 -11.22 -1.80
CA GLY A 109 16.79 -9.78 -1.99
C GLY A 109 16.36 -9.32 -3.37
N HIS A 110 16.89 -9.93 -4.43
CA HIS A 110 16.54 -9.60 -5.82
C HIS A 110 15.08 -9.92 -6.13
N LEU A 111 14.57 -11.04 -5.63
CA LEU A 111 13.18 -11.45 -5.84
C LEU A 111 12.19 -10.45 -5.25
N PHE A 112 12.39 -10.02 -4.01
CA PHE A 112 11.50 -9.05 -3.38
C PHE A 112 11.72 -7.62 -3.89
N ARG A 113 12.95 -7.26 -4.28
CA ARG A 113 13.22 -6.00 -5.01
C ARG A 113 12.39 -5.95 -6.31
N ALA A 114 12.45 -7.00 -7.12
CA ALA A 114 11.67 -7.14 -8.35
C ALA A 114 10.16 -7.12 -8.05
N ALA A 115 9.71 -7.79 -6.99
CA ALA A 115 8.30 -7.81 -6.59
C ALA A 115 7.79 -6.42 -6.23
N PHE A 116 8.56 -5.64 -5.47
CA PHE A 116 8.20 -4.26 -5.13
C PHE A 116 8.22 -3.35 -6.35
N GLN A 117 9.16 -3.54 -7.29
CA GLN A 117 9.17 -2.84 -8.57
C GLN A 117 7.93 -3.16 -9.41
N ASN A 118 7.51 -4.43 -9.47
CA ASN A 118 6.26 -4.84 -10.13
C ASN A 118 5.03 -4.18 -9.51
N MET A 119 4.93 -4.17 -8.17
CA MET A 119 3.85 -3.49 -7.45
C MET A 119 3.82 -1.98 -7.76
N ALA A 120 4.98 -1.31 -7.69
CA ALA A 120 5.08 0.10 -8.00
C ALA A 120 4.71 0.43 -9.45
N ALA A 121 5.14 -0.40 -10.40
CA ALA A 121 4.77 -0.26 -11.82
C ALA A 121 3.25 -0.41 -12.02
N ASN A 122 2.62 -1.40 -11.37
CA ASN A 122 1.17 -1.55 -11.39
C ASN A 122 0.46 -0.32 -10.79
N TYR A 123 0.91 0.20 -9.65
CA TYR A 123 0.31 1.39 -9.06
C TYR A 123 0.45 2.62 -9.94
N ASN A 124 1.61 2.82 -10.57
CA ASN A 124 1.83 3.90 -11.50
C ASN A 124 0.91 3.78 -12.74
N LEU A 125 0.80 2.58 -13.31
CA LEU A 125 -0.09 2.30 -14.43
C LEU A 125 -1.55 2.67 -14.10
N TYR A 126 -2.07 2.21 -12.96
CA TYR A 126 -3.46 2.49 -12.60
C TYR A 126 -3.67 3.94 -12.16
N ALA A 127 -2.69 4.58 -11.53
CA ALA A 127 -2.77 6.01 -11.21
C ALA A 127 -2.86 6.85 -12.49
N GLN A 128 -2.06 6.53 -13.52
CA GLN A 128 -2.14 7.19 -14.83
C GLN A 128 -3.48 6.93 -15.53
N ARG A 129 -4.09 5.75 -15.35
CA ARG A 129 -5.43 5.47 -15.87
C ARG A 129 -6.54 6.24 -15.15
N LEU A 130 -6.35 6.56 -13.86
CA LEU A 130 -7.29 7.40 -13.10
C LEU A 130 -7.12 8.90 -13.44
N SER A 131 -5.89 9.34 -13.69
CA SER A 131 -5.59 10.73 -14.06
C SER A 131 -4.47 10.75 -15.11
N PRO A 132 -4.82 10.69 -16.40
CA PRO A 132 -3.85 10.73 -17.49
C PRO A 132 -2.96 11.98 -17.47
N ASP A 133 -3.56 13.11 -17.09
CA ASP A 133 -2.88 14.41 -16.95
C ASP A 133 -2.06 14.54 -15.65
N LYS A 134 -2.01 13.48 -14.83
CA LYS A 134 -1.27 13.41 -13.55
C LYS A 134 -1.57 14.57 -12.59
N GLN A 135 -2.84 14.94 -12.47
CA GLN A 135 -3.25 16.11 -11.68
C GLN A 135 -3.36 15.88 -10.16
N TRP A 136 -2.93 14.71 -9.65
CA TRP A 136 -2.90 14.50 -8.21
C TRP A 136 -1.77 15.32 -7.56
N ARG A 137 -2.03 15.85 -6.36
CA ARG A 137 -1.06 16.66 -5.61
C ARG A 137 -0.35 15.86 -4.52
N ASN A 138 -1.12 15.01 -3.83
CA ASN A 138 -0.67 14.30 -2.64
C ASN A 138 -0.98 12.81 -2.75
N LEU A 139 -0.04 11.99 -2.30
CA LEU A 139 -0.24 10.56 -2.11
C LEU A 139 -0.61 10.26 -0.66
N VAL A 140 -1.53 9.32 -0.49
CA VAL A 140 -1.87 8.77 0.83
C VAL A 140 -1.54 7.28 0.82
N PHE A 141 -0.65 6.86 1.71
CA PHE A 141 -0.40 5.44 1.97
C PHE A 141 -1.25 4.97 3.15
N SER A 142 -2.03 3.92 2.94
CA SER A 142 -2.74 3.18 3.98
C SER A 142 -2.57 1.68 3.76
N GLY A 143 -3.00 0.90 4.74
CA GLY A 143 -2.86 -0.55 4.74
C GLY A 143 -1.55 -1.03 5.34
N GLY A 144 -1.59 -2.21 5.97
CA GLY A 144 -0.50 -2.70 6.81
C GLY A 144 0.81 -2.93 6.07
N LEU A 145 0.76 -3.31 4.79
CA LEU A 145 1.97 -3.57 4.01
C LEU A 145 2.69 -2.26 3.67
N ALA A 146 1.96 -1.25 3.21
CA ALA A 146 2.53 0.07 2.95
C ALA A 146 3.05 0.73 4.23
N GLN A 147 2.53 0.42 5.41
CA GLN A 147 3.06 0.93 6.68
C GLN A 147 4.35 0.22 7.11
N LYS A 148 4.42 -1.11 6.95
CA LYS A 148 5.52 -1.95 7.46
C LYS A 148 6.74 -2.04 6.56
N LEU A 149 6.62 -1.74 5.26
CA LEU A 149 7.72 -1.88 4.29
C LEU A 149 8.19 -0.51 3.74
N PRO A 150 9.17 0.15 4.40
CA PRO A 150 9.77 1.39 3.92
C PRO A 150 10.30 1.31 2.49
N LEU A 151 10.98 0.23 2.11
CA LEU A 151 11.56 0.07 0.79
C LEU A 151 10.49 0.06 -0.30
N LEU A 152 9.38 -0.66 -0.08
CA LEU A 152 8.25 -0.65 -1.01
C LEU A 152 7.74 0.78 -1.23
N ARG A 153 7.56 1.57 -0.15
CA ARG A 153 7.14 2.98 -0.28
C ARG A 153 8.14 3.80 -1.09
N GLN A 154 9.44 3.63 -0.84
CA GLN A 154 10.48 4.35 -1.58
C GLN A 154 10.43 4.03 -3.09
N ILE A 155 10.28 2.75 -3.45
CA ILE A 155 10.17 2.33 -4.85
C ILE A 155 8.89 2.88 -5.49
N ILE A 156 7.77 2.93 -4.77
CA ILE A 156 6.53 3.55 -5.25
C ILE A 156 6.72 5.05 -5.49
N LEU A 157 7.31 5.77 -4.53
CA LEU A 157 7.52 7.22 -4.62
C LEU A 157 8.48 7.62 -5.74
N ALA A 158 9.42 6.73 -6.10
CA ALA A 158 10.29 6.95 -7.26
C ALA A 158 9.51 6.96 -8.60
N GLN A 159 8.35 6.28 -8.68
CA GLN A 159 7.51 6.24 -9.88
C GLN A 159 6.30 7.17 -9.82
N LEU A 160 5.83 7.47 -8.60
CA LEU A 160 4.70 8.36 -8.33
C LEU A 160 5.17 9.53 -7.47
N PRO A 161 5.84 10.53 -8.09
CA PRO A 161 6.34 11.69 -7.35
C PRO A 161 5.17 12.55 -6.85
N GLY A 162 5.40 13.19 -5.71
CA GLY A 162 4.44 14.04 -5.03
C GLY A 162 4.68 14.01 -3.54
N ASP A 163 4.14 15.00 -2.83
CA ASP A 163 4.10 14.95 -1.38
C ASP A 163 3.27 13.73 -0.95
N TYR A 164 3.67 13.08 0.14
CA TYR A 164 2.94 11.94 0.65
C TYR A 164 2.68 12.06 2.15
N ARG A 165 1.58 11.44 2.58
CA ARG A 165 1.33 11.14 3.98
C ARG A 165 1.13 9.65 4.18
N LEU A 166 1.64 9.14 5.28
CA LEU A 166 1.30 7.82 5.80
C LEU A 166 0.14 7.97 6.76
N CYS A 167 -0.88 7.12 6.65
CA CYS A 167 -1.92 7.08 7.68
C CYS A 167 -1.31 6.69 9.04
N ALA A 168 -1.71 7.39 10.09
CA ALA A 168 -1.07 7.35 11.41
C ALA A 168 -1.32 6.06 12.20
N SER A 169 -2.26 5.20 11.77
CA SER A 169 -2.67 4.03 12.52
C SER A 169 -2.91 2.82 11.62
N THR A 170 -2.80 1.61 12.17
CA THR A 170 -3.33 0.40 11.52
C THR A 170 -4.85 0.35 11.57
N GLU A 171 -5.47 1.12 12.48
CA GLU A 171 -6.91 1.17 12.75
C GLU A 171 -7.63 2.27 11.94
N ASP A 172 -7.13 2.62 10.76
CA ASP A 172 -7.66 3.69 9.91
C ASP A 172 -9.17 3.59 9.67
N THR A 173 -9.69 2.36 9.54
CA THR A 173 -11.13 2.11 9.39
C THR A 173 -11.91 2.55 10.63
N LEU A 174 -11.44 2.22 11.84
CA LEU A 174 -12.11 2.61 13.07
C LEU A 174 -12.06 4.12 13.30
N LEU A 175 -10.93 4.76 12.95
CA LEU A 175 -10.80 6.22 12.99
C LEU A 175 -11.73 6.91 11.98
N GLY A 176 -11.90 6.32 10.80
CA GLY A 176 -12.89 6.76 9.81
C GLY A 176 -14.32 6.63 10.33
N LEU A 177 -14.68 5.50 10.96
CA LEU A 177 -16.00 5.30 11.58
C LEU A 177 -16.26 6.29 12.71
N LEU A 178 -15.26 6.59 13.53
CA LEU A 178 -15.37 7.62 14.56
C LEU A 178 -15.63 9.00 13.94
N SER A 179 -14.94 9.34 12.84
CA SER A 179 -15.15 10.59 12.12
C SER A 179 -16.58 10.69 11.57
N LEU A 180 -17.11 9.60 11.01
CA LEU A 180 -18.51 9.54 10.57
C LEU A 180 -19.49 9.67 11.74
N ALA A 181 -19.22 9.04 12.88
CA ALA A 181 -20.06 9.16 14.06
C ALA A 181 -20.10 10.60 14.60
N LEU A 182 -18.98 11.33 14.56
CA LEU A 182 -18.94 12.75 14.95
C LEU A 182 -19.78 13.62 14.01
N PHE A 183 -19.69 13.41 12.69
CA PHE A 183 -20.52 14.11 11.72
C PHE A 183 -22.02 13.79 11.91
N CYS A 184 -22.40 12.52 11.93
CA CYS A 184 -23.80 12.10 12.09
C CYS A 184 -24.43 12.53 13.43
N SER A 185 -23.62 12.74 14.46
CA SER A 185 -24.09 13.26 15.76
C SER A 185 -24.11 14.79 15.87
N GLY A 186 -23.84 15.50 14.77
CA GLY A 186 -23.83 16.97 14.74
C GLY A 186 -22.65 17.60 15.49
N LYS A 187 -21.61 16.81 15.83
CA LYS A 187 -20.40 17.29 16.50
C LYS A 187 -19.35 17.83 15.51
N ALA A 188 -19.59 17.69 14.22
CA ALA A 188 -18.82 18.26 13.12
C ALA A 188 -19.79 18.56 11.96
N ASN A 189 -19.49 19.60 11.17
CA ASN A 189 -20.34 20.05 10.07
C ASN A 189 -20.04 19.34 8.74
N SER A 190 -18.93 18.59 8.68
CA SER A 190 -18.52 17.78 7.53
C SER A 190 -17.70 16.57 7.99
N VAL A 191 -17.54 15.57 7.12
CA VAL A 191 -16.68 14.42 7.40
C VAL A 191 -15.20 14.84 7.40
N SER A 192 -14.81 15.77 6.53
CA SER A 192 -13.47 16.39 6.51
C SER A 192 -13.13 17.06 7.84
N GLU A 193 -14.05 17.87 8.40
CA GLU A 193 -13.86 18.49 9.71
C GLU A 193 -13.68 17.45 10.81
N ALA A 194 -14.56 16.44 10.86
CA ALA A 194 -14.48 15.36 11.83
C ALA A 194 -13.16 14.59 11.74
N THR A 195 -12.70 14.31 10.52
CA THR A 195 -11.42 13.63 10.25
C THR A 195 -10.26 14.43 10.81
N GLY A 196 -10.26 15.76 10.62
CA GLY A 196 -9.24 16.64 11.18
C GLY A 196 -9.23 16.66 12.73
N VAL A 197 -10.40 16.56 13.37
CA VAL A 197 -10.50 16.45 14.84
C VAL A 197 -9.91 15.14 15.33
N VAL A 198 -10.29 14.02 14.71
CA VAL A 198 -9.78 12.68 15.07
C VAL A 198 -8.28 12.61 14.87
N GLN A 199 -7.77 13.11 13.74
CA GLN A 199 -6.34 13.09 13.43
C GLN A 199 -5.51 13.86 14.46
N ARG A 200 -5.91 15.10 14.82
CA ARG A 200 -5.24 15.87 15.88
C ARG A 200 -5.25 15.17 17.24
N SER A 201 -6.36 14.48 17.56
CA SER A 201 -6.47 13.70 18.81
C SER A 201 -5.51 12.51 18.82
N VAL A 202 -5.36 11.81 17.69
CA VAL A 202 -4.41 10.70 17.54
C VAL A 202 -2.96 11.21 17.61
N GLU A 203 -2.63 12.27 16.88
CA GLU A 203 -1.30 12.87 16.86
C GLU A 203 -0.87 13.38 18.24
N SER A 204 -1.77 14.00 18.99
CA SER A 204 -1.47 14.47 20.36
C SER A 204 -1.25 13.34 21.37
N ARG A 205 -1.81 12.15 21.14
CA ARG A 205 -1.57 10.95 21.98
C ARG A 205 -0.30 10.18 21.59
N LEU A 206 0.12 10.28 20.34
CA LEU A 206 1.34 9.65 19.81
C LEU A 206 2.59 10.51 19.99
N ALA A 207 2.44 11.82 20.22
CA ALA A 207 3.56 12.67 20.60
C ALA A 207 4.19 12.16 21.91
N PRO A 208 5.54 12.04 21.99
CA PRO A 208 6.19 11.61 23.22
C PRO A 208 5.76 12.54 24.34
N GLY A 209 5.14 11.98 25.37
CA GLY A 209 4.74 12.73 26.55
C GLY A 209 5.94 13.50 27.08
N LYS A 210 5.81 14.83 27.20
CA LYS A 210 6.77 15.61 27.99
C LYS A 210 6.94 14.88 29.33
N PRO A 211 8.17 14.67 29.83
CA PRO A 211 8.36 14.09 31.15
C PRO A 211 7.56 14.95 32.13
N ARG A 212 6.69 14.30 32.92
CA ARG A 212 6.10 14.95 34.08
C ARG A 212 7.27 15.33 34.98
N ALA A 213 7.42 16.62 35.23
CA ALA A 213 8.28 17.11 36.28
C ALA A 213 7.56 16.83 37.61
N ASP A 214 7.88 15.69 38.21
CA ASP A 214 7.66 15.41 39.62
C ASP A 214 9.04 15.35 40.30
#